data_AF-A0A929HZ86-F1
#
_entry.id   AF-A0A929HZ86-F1
#
_cell.length_a   1.000
_cell.length_b   1.000
_cell.length_c   1.000
_cell.angle_alpha   90.00
_cell.angle_beta   90.00
_cell.angle_gamma   90.00
#
_symmetry.space_group_name_H-M   'P 1'
#
loop_
_entity.id
_entity.type
_entity.pdbx_description
1 polymer ?
#
loop_
_entity_poly.entity_id
_entity_poly.type
_entity_poly.pdbx_seq_one_letter_code
_entity_poly.pdbx_strand_id
1 'polypeptide(L)'
;ICVALALKAKRPVKLVTSREEDMYDHSSYPLKTRLKVGVKKDGTLTAAYCQVWVEIGGHNIQAYPYLGCVAGWFASLYKWNNIKYEGKAIYSNKGPSCARRGYGSPQINFPVENVMDILAEKLGVDPVHFRLQNYVGRGDEFWGQGPTVKSIIRSCGVEEMLVKGVELIGWDKRGNPDEKSGTIRKGIGVARGFHTSGTGGPKAGEVIDYSGATIKINEDGSVDVITALMDHGGGTWDAGAKVVAEVLKVPFEKISIDNEVDTRTTVFDVNTHATRG
;
A
#
# COMPACT_ATOMS: atom_id res chain seq x y z
N ILE A 1 -13.26 20.24 -17.37
CA ILE A 1 -13.06 21.68 -17.71
C ILE A 1 -12.46 21.84 -19.11
N CYS A 2 -11.24 21.34 -19.37
CA CYS A 2 -10.53 21.55 -20.64
C CYS A 2 -11.36 21.19 -21.90
N VAL A 3 -11.98 19.99 -21.90
CA VAL A 3 -12.85 19.52 -23.01
C VAL A 3 -13.99 20.50 -23.30
N ALA A 4 -14.70 20.98 -22.26
CA ALA A 4 -15.82 21.90 -22.42
C ALA A 4 -15.37 23.25 -23.02
N LEU A 5 -14.21 23.76 -22.61
CA LEU A 5 -13.65 24.99 -23.16
C LEU A 5 -13.22 24.82 -24.62
N ALA A 6 -12.58 23.70 -24.97
CA ALA A 6 -12.18 23.39 -26.34
C ALA A 6 -13.39 23.31 -27.29
N LEU A 7 -14.48 22.65 -26.86
CA LEU A 7 -15.72 22.56 -27.63
C LEU A 7 -16.37 23.94 -27.85
N LYS A 8 -16.41 24.77 -26.81
CA LYS A 8 -16.98 26.12 -26.89
C LYS A 8 -16.14 27.05 -27.77
N ALA A 9 -14.82 27.00 -27.64
CA ALA A 9 -13.89 27.84 -28.38
C ALA A 9 -13.66 27.34 -29.82
N LYS A 10 -13.99 26.08 -30.13
CA LYS A 10 -13.62 25.37 -31.38
C LYS A 10 -12.12 25.49 -31.70
N ARG A 11 -11.29 25.50 -30.65
CA ARG A 11 -9.82 25.64 -30.73
C ARG A 11 -9.17 24.75 -29.67
N PRO A 12 -7.92 24.31 -29.89
CA PRO A 12 -7.16 23.62 -28.86
C PRO A 12 -7.04 24.46 -27.58
N VAL A 13 -7.24 23.83 -26.42
CA VAL A 13 -7.09 24.45 -25.10
C VAL A 13 -6.12 23.60 -24.30
N LYS A 14 -5.19 24.26 -23.60
CA LYS A 14 -4.29 23.64 -22.63
C LYS A 14 -4.59 24.23 -21.25
N LEU A 15 -4.75 23.37 -20.25
CA LEU A 15 -4.90 23.77 -18.86
C LEU A 15 -3.65 23.31 -18.11
N VAL A 16 -2.99 24.25 -17.43
CA VAL A 16 -1.82 23.98 -16.58
C VAL A 16 -2.09 24.67 -15.25
N THR A 17 -2.01 23.92 -14.15
CA THR A 17 -2.16 24.46 -12.81
C THR A 17 -0.82 25.02 -12.32
N SER A 18 -0.89 26.10 -11.56
CA SER A 18 0.19 26.50 -10.67
C SER A 18 0.36 25.49 -9.52
N ARG A 19 1.50 25.53 -8.83
CA ARG A 19 1.73 24.66 -7.67
C ARG A 19 0.71 24.90 -6.56
N GLU A 20 0.30 26.15 -6.35
CA GLU A 20 -0.69 26.51 -5.35
C GLU A 20 -2.05 25.88 -5.67
N GLU A 21 -2.53 26.01 -6.91
CA GLU A 21 -3.78 25.38 -7.35
C GLU A 21 -3.75 23.86 -7.21
N ASP A 22 -2.64 23.21 -7.59
CA ASP A 22 -2.43 21.77 -7.44
C ASP A 22 -2.49 21.31 -5.98
N MET A 23 -1.95 22.10 -5.04
CA MET A 23 -2.01 21.80 -3.60
C MET A 23 -3.45 21.86 -3.03
N TYR A 24 -4.38 22.56 -3.70
CA TYR A 24 -5.79 22.61 -3.33
C TYR A 24 -6.64 21.53 -4.00
N ASP A 25 -6.12 20.81 -4.99
CA ASP A 25 -6.86 19.83 -5.78
C ASP A 25 -7.24 18.59 -4.94
N HIS A 26 -6.23 17.91 -4.36
CA HIS A 26 -6.44 16.73 -3.53
C HIS A 26 -5.47 16.64 -2.34
N SER A 27 -5.94 16.01 -1.27
CA SER A 27 -5.12 15.65 -0.10
C SER A 27 -5.10 14.14 0.15
N SER A 28 -4.14 13.65 0.93
CA SER A 28 -4.22 12.28 1.45
C SER A 28 -5.26 12.17 2.55
N TYR A 29 -5.97 11.05 2.63
CA TYR A 29 -6.93 10.75 3.70
C TYR A 29 -6.36 10.95 5.12
N PRO A 30 -6.81 11.97 5.87
CA PRO A 30 -6.52 12.10 7.29
C PRO A 30 -7.28 11.02 8.06
N LEU A 31 -6.56 10.22 8.83
CA LEU A 31 -7.13 9.10 9.59
C LEU A 31 -6.95 9.33 11.09
N LYS A 32 -8.05 9.24 11.84
CA LYS A 32 -8.03 9.13 13.29
C LYS A 32 -8.37 7.70 13.69
N THR A 33 -7.51 7.08 14.49
CA THR A 33 -7.65 5.69 14.93
C THR A 33 -7.84 5.61 16.44
N ARG A 34 -8.88 4.88 16.87
CA ARG A 34 -9.05 4.43 18.25
C ARG A 34 -8.86 2.92 18.28
N LEU A 35 -7.82 2.48 18.98
CA LEU A 35 -7.44 1.08 19.08
C LEU A 35 -7.51 0.62 20.53
N LYS A 36 -8.09 -0.56 20.75
CA LYS A 36 -8.03 -1.30 22.02
C LYS A 36 -7.57 -2.72 21.72
N VAL A 37 -6.58 -3.21 22.46
CA VAL A 37 -6.04 -4.56 22.28
C VAL A 37 -6.02 -5.29 23.63
N GLY A 38 -6.47 -6.53 23.63
CA GLY A 38 -6.38 -7.45 24.75
C GLY A 38 -5.21 -8.42 24.56
N VAL A 39 -4.41 -8.59 25.62
CA VAL A 39 -3.25 -9.49 25.65
C VAL A 39 -3.27 -10.28 26.95
N LYS A 40 -2.83 -11.54 26.90
CA LYS A 40 -2.59 -12.37 28.08
C LYS A 40 -1.25 -12.03 28.71
N LYS A 41 -1.03 -12.49 29.95
CA LYS A 41 0.28 -12.38 30.63
C LYS A 41 1.40 -13.11 29.89
N ASP A 42 1.08 -14.15 29.12
CA ASP A 42 2.02 -14.92 28.29
C ASP A 42 2.35 -14.25 26.94
N GLY A 43 1.86 -13.03 26.71
CA GLY A 43 2.08 -12.29 25.47
C GLY A 43 1.13 -12.65 24.32
N THR A 44 0.19 -13.58 24.49
CA THR A 44 -0.75 -13.95 23.43
C THR A 44 -1.81 -12.86 23.23
N LEU A 45 -1.93 -12.34 22.01
CA LEU A 45 -3.00 -11.43 21.62
C LEU A 45 -4.35 -12.16 21.58
N THR A 46 -5.41 -11.52 22.08
CA THR A 46 -6.72 -12.17 22.24
C THR A 46 -7.84 -11.45 21.51
N ALA A 47 -7.93 -10.13 21.67
CA ALA A 47 -9.00 -9.35 21.07
C ALA A 47 -8.50 -7.99 20.61
N ALA A 48 -9.07 -7.45 19.55
CA ALA A 48 -8.80 -6.10 19.11
C ALA A 48 -10.07 -5.39 18.64
N TYR A 49 -10.23 -4.14 19.08
CA TYR A 49 -11.26 -3.22 18.60
C TYR A 49 -10.58 -2.03 17.94
N CYS A 50 -10.85 -1.85 16.65
CA CYS A 50 -10.34 -0.74 15.88
C CYS A 50 -11.50 0.09 15.32
N GLN A 51 -11.53 1.36 15.68
CA GLN A 51 -12.48 2.33 15.14
C GLN A 51 -11.69 3.43 14.45
N VAL A 52 -12.01 3.69 13.20
CA VAL A 52 -11.36 4.73 12.42
C VAL A 52 -12.36 5.75 11.89
N TRP A 53 -11.95 7.01 11.89
CA TRP A 53 -12.64 8.10 11.23
C TRP A 53 -11.72 8.65 10.16
N VAL A 54 -12.19 8.64 8.91
CA VAL A 54 -11.47 9.22 7.78
C VAL A 54 -12.21 10.46 7.32
N GLU A 55 -11.53 11.60 7.27
CA GLU A 55 -12.05 12.81 6.65
C GLU A 55 -11.89 12.69 5.12
N ILE A 56 -12.95 12.92 4.36
CA ILE A 56 -12.95 12.69 2.89
C ILE A 56 -13.05 13.98 2.08
N GLY A 57 -13.17 15.13 2.74
CA GLY A 57 -13.41 16.42 2.11
C GLY A 57 -14.85 16.57 1.61
N GLY A 58 -15.05 17.47 0.64
CA GLY A 58 -16.37 17.81 0.09
C GLY A 58 -16.94 16.79 -0.90
N HIS A 59 -16.16 15.80 -1.33
CA HIS A 59 -16.59 14.80 -2.30
C HIS A 59 -16.00 13.42 -2.00
N ASN A 60 -16.82 12.37 -2.11
CA ASN A 60 -16.35 11.00 -1.96
C ASN A 60 -15.70 10.50 -3.25
N ILE A 61 -14.38 10.37 -3.26
CA ILE A 61 -13.65 9.75 -4.37
C ILE A 61 -13.57 8.23 -4.17
N GLN A 62 -13.00 7.75 -3.05
CA GLN A 62 -12.81 6.32 -2.78
C GLN A 62 -12.85 5.95 -1.29
N ALA A 63 -13.75 6.55 -0.50
CA ALA A 63 -13.77 6.38 0.94
C ALA A 63 -13.99 4.92 1.39
N TYR A 64 -14.92 4.20 0.77
CA TYR A 64 -15.27 2.83 1.16
C TYR A 64 -14.19 1.80 0.79
N PRO A 65 -13.62 1.81 -0.43
CA PRO A 65 -12.44 0.98 -0.73
C PRO A 65 -11.28 1.24 0.22
N TYR A 66 -10.99 2.52 0.53
CA TYR A 66 -9.94 2.90 1.47
C TYR A 66 -10.19 2.31 2.87
N LEU A 67 -11.40 2.44 3.42
CA LEU A 67 -11.78 1.85 4.70
C LEU A 67 -11.70 0.32 4.68
N GLY A 68 -12.07 -0.32 3.57
CA GLY A 68 -11.90 -1.76 3.36
C GLY A 68 -10.43 -2.19 3.47
N CYS A 69 -9.53 -1.51 2.76
CA CYS A 69 -8.09 -1.76 2.85
C CYS A 69 -7.55 -1.58 4.27
N VAL A 70 -7.93 -0.49 4.96
CA VAL A 70 -7.56 -0.25 6.37
C VAL A 70 -8.02 -1.40 7.27
N ALA A 71 -9.24 -1.91 7.07
CA ALA A 71 -9.77 -3.04 7.83
C ALA A 71 -8.97 -4.34 7.59
N GLY A 72 -8.68 -4.67 6.33
CA GLY A 72 -7.97 -5.89 5.98
C GLY A 72 -6.52 -5.89 6.48
N TRP A 73 -5.82 -4.77 6.35
CA TRP A 73 -4.46 -4.63 6.89
C TRP A 73 -4.41 -4.66 8.41
N PHE A 74 -5.37 -4.05 9.09
CA PHE A 74 -5.52 -4.19 10.54
C PHE A 74 -5.70 -5.66 10.96
N ALA A 75 -6.61 -6.38 10.28
CA ALA A 75 -6.91 -7.77 10.58
C ALA A 75 -5.73 -8.72 10.30
N SER A 76 -4.86 -8.36 9.35
CA SER A 76 -3.79 -9.24 8.86
C SER A 76 -2.40 -8.94 9.41
N LEU A 77 -2.21 -7.88 10.20
CA LEU A 77 -0.92 -7.63 10.85
C LEU A 77 -0.63 -8.72 11.89
N TYR A 78 -1.55 -8.94 12.83
CA TYR A 78 -1.36 -9.86 13.95
C TYR A 78 -2.53 -10.81 14.11
N LYS A 79 -2.26 -11.94 14.76
CA LYS A 79 -3.23 -12.97 15.09
C LYS A 79 -4.16 -12.44 16.15
N TRP A 80 -5.43 -12.30 15.77
CA TRP A 80 -6.48 -11.84 16.65
C TRP A 80 -7.52 -12.96 16.81
N ASN A 81 -7.80 -13.41 18.03
CA ASN A 81 -8.86 -14.41 18.22
C ASN A 81 -10.25 -13.78 18.06
N ASN A 82 -10.39 -12.50 18.41
CA ASN A 82 -11.65 -11.75 18.32
C ASN A 82 -11.39 -10.34 17.78
N ILE A 83 -12.02 -9.96 16.67
CA ILE A 83 -11.86 -8.62 16.09
C ILE A 83 -13.18 -7.91 15.91
N LYS A 84 -13.17 -6.61 16.15
CA LYS A 84 -14.24 -5.70 15.76
C LYS A 84 -13.63 -4.47 15.10
N TYR A 85 -14.10 -4.18 13.89
CA TYR A 85 -13.69 -3.00 13.11
C TYR A 85 -14.89 -2.09 12.82
N GLU A 86 -14.71 -0.78 12.95
CA GLU A 86 -15.69 0.24 12.58
C GLU A 86 -15.01 1.36 11.79
N GLY A 87 -15.36 1.51 10.52
CA GLY A 87 -14.87 2.60 9.67
C GLY A 87 -15.95 3.64 9.40
N LYS A 88 -15.62 4.93 9.57
CA LYS A 88 -16.53 6.04 9.27
C LYS A 88 -15.87 7.03 8.32
N ALA A 89 -16.49 7.27 7.18
CA ALA A 89 -16.15 8.36 6.27
C ALA A 89 -16.90 9.63 6.67
N ILE A 90 -16.17 10.73 6.85
CA ILE A 90 -16.69 12.00 7.35
C ILE A 90 -16.52 13.07 6.27
N TYR A 91 -17.64 13.56 5.75
CA TYR A 91 -17.65 14.74 4.89
C TYR A 91 -17.20 15.97 5.67
N SER A 92 -16.39 16.81 5.03
CA SER A 92 -15.97 18.11 5.54
C SER A 92 -16.03 19.15 4.42
N ASN A 93 -15.81 20.42 4.75
CA ASN A 93 -15.73 21.50 3.77
C ASN A 93 -14.33 21.69 3.16
N LYS A 94 -13.42 20.72 3.32
CA LYS A 94 -12.07 20.77 2.73
C LYS A 94 -12.05 20.19 1.31
N GLY A 95 -10.95 20.43 0.60
CA GLY A 95 -10.65 19.76 -0.67
C GLY A 95 -10.73 18.23 -0.52
N PRO A 96 -11.18 17.51 -1.57
CA PRO A 96 -11.42 16.08 -1.48
C PRO A 96 -10.13 15.30 -1.17
N SER A 97 -10.27 14.19 -0.44
CA SER A 97 -9.15 13.29 -0.20
C SER A 97 -9.10 12.18 -1.25
N CYS A 98 -7.89 11.84 -1.69
CA CYS A 98 -7.64 10.85 -2.74
C CYS A 98 -6.50 9.89 -2.34
N ALA A 99 -6.30 8.87 -3.19
CA ALA A 99 -5.26 7.88 -3.05
C ALA A 99 -3.87 8.53 -2.90
N ARG A 100 -3.10 8.05 -1.91
CA ARG A 100 -1.66 8.29 -1.77
C ARG A 100 -0.96 6.95 -1.53
N ARG A 101 0.31 6.84 -1.91
CA ARG A 101 1.13 5.62 -1.78
C ARG A 101 0.91 4.93 -0.43
N GLY A 102 0.62 3.63 -0.47
CA GLY A 102 0.27 2.81 0.69
C GLY A 102 -1.23 2.70 0.97
N TYR A 103 -2.05 3.64 0.46
CA TYR A 103 -3.51 3.59 0.41
C TYR A 103 -4.22 3.26 1.74
N GLY A 104 -3.66 3.69 2.88
CA GLY A 104 -4.18 3.43 4.23
C GLY A 104 -3.28 2.55 5.09
N SER A 105 -2.37 1.77 4.48
CA SER A 105 -1.51 0.81 5.18
C SER A 105 -0.59 1.52 6.17
N PRO A 106 0.15 2.59 5.78
CA PRO A 106 0.92 3.35 6.75
C PRO A 106 0.06 3.92 7.89
N GLN A 107 -1.15 4.42 7.58
CA GLN A 107 -2.02 5.04 8.57
C GLN A 107 -2.56 4.06 9.62
N ILE A 108 -2.72 2.77 9.28
CA ILE A 108 -3.18 1.75 10.24
C ILE A 108 -2.04 0.96 10.88
N ASN A 109 -0.95 0.71 10.16
CA ASN A 109 0.22 0.04 10.71
C ASN A 109 0.82 0.87 11.85
N PHE A 110 0.94 2.19 11.68
CA PHE A 110 1.50 3.07 12.70
C PHE A 110 0.87 2.91 14.10
N PRO A 111 -0.46 3.10 14.30
CA PRO A 111 -1.07 2.93 15.61
C PRO A 111 -1.03 1.48 16.12
N VAL A 112 -1.12 0.48 15.23
CA VAL A 112 -1.06 -0.93 15.63
C VAL A 112 0.33 -1.28 16.19
N GLU A 113 1.39 -0.92 15.47
CA GLU A 113 2.78 -1.17 15.90
C GLU A 113 3.12 -0.44 17.19
N ASN A 114 2.66 0.80 17.37
CA ASN A 114 2.82 1.52 18.64
C ASN A 114 2.16 0.77 19.81
N VAL A 115 0.96 0.22 19.60
CA VAL A 115 0.31 -0.60 20.64
C VAL A 115 1.09 -1.87 20.91
N MET A 116 1.71 -2.50 19.91
CA MET A 116 2.56 -3.68 20.14
C MET A 116 3.76 -3.35 21.03
N ASP A 117 4.42 -2.21 20.81
CA ASP A 117 5.52 -1.76 21.66
C ASP A 117 5.05 -1.47 23.10
N ILE A 118 3.92 -0.75 23.26
CA ILE A 118 3.33 -0.47 24.57
C ILE A 118 2.98 -1.76 25.34
N LEU A 119 2.45 -2.77 24.65
CA LEU A 119 2.10 -4.05 25.27
C LEU A 119 3.34 -4.85 25.65
N ALA A 120 4.34 -4.91 24.78
CA ALA A 120 5.60 -5.59 25.05
C ALA A 120 6.32 -4.97 26.27
N GLU A 121 6.39 -3.63 26.33
CA GLU A 121 6.96 -2.89 27.46
C GLU A 121 6.23 -3.20 28.77
N LYS A 122 4.89 -3.15 28.77
CA LYS A 122 4.08 -3.46 29.97
C LYS A 122 4.23 -4.91 30.45
N LEU A 123 4.53 -5.83 29.55
CA LEU A 123 4.75 -7.24 29.88
C LEU A 123 6.22 -7.55 30.21
N GLY A 124 7.14 -6.60 29.98
CA GLY A 124 8.58 -6.81 30.17
C GLY A 124 9.19 -7.82 29.20
N VAL A 125 8.62 -7.96 28.00
CA VAL A 125 9.11 -8.89 26.96
C VAL A 125 9.79 -8.11 25.83
N ASP A 126 10.73 -8.75 25.14
CA ASP A 126 11.35 -8.12 23.97
C ASP A 126 10.30 -7.89 22.87
N PRO A 127 10.20 -6.66 22.33
CA PRO A 127 9.14 -6.30 21.39
C PRO A 127 9.30 -6.96 20.02
N VAL A 128 10.48 -7.48 19.65
CA VAL A 128 10.65 -8.29 18.43
C VAL A 128 10.09 -9.68 18.67
N HIS A 129 10.44 -10.30 19.81
CA HIS A 129 9.89 -11.60 20.18
C HIS A 129 8.36 -11.57 20.29
N PHE A 130 7.80 -10.51 20.90
CA PHE A 130 6.36 -10.31 21.00
C PHE A 130 5.67 -10.29 19.62
N ARG A 131 6.32 -9.66 18.62
CA ARG A 131 5.81 -9.63 17.24
C ARG A 131 5.90 -11.00 16.56
N LEU A 132 7.01 -11.71 16.73
CA LEU A 132 7.22 -13.05 16.18
C LEU A 132 6.28 -14.10 16.78
N GLN A 133 5.88 -13.94 18.04
CA GLN A 133 4.88 -14.81 18.65
C GLN A 133 3.48 -14.62 18.04
N ASN A 134 3.15 -13.38 17.64
CA ASN A 134 1.77 -13.01 17.33
C ASN A 134 1.50 -12.68 15.86
N TYR A 135 2.48 -12.70 14.96
CA TYR A 135 2.25 -12.32 13.57
C TYR A 135 1.34 -13.31 12.82
N VAL A 136 0.54 -12.77 11.89
CA VAL A 136 -0.12 -13.56 10.85
C VAL A 136 0.94 -13.98 9.84
N GLY A 137 1.12 -15.29 9.66
CA GLY A 137 2.19 -15.90 8.90
C GLY A 137 1.71 -17.03 7.98
N ARG A 138 2.63 -17.88 7.55
CA ARG A 138 2.33 -18.98 6.62
C ARG A 138 1.27 -19.91 7.21
N GLY A 139 0.26 -20.25 6.41
CA GLY A 139 -0.87 -21.09 6.80
C GLY A 139 -2.02 -20.33 7.45
N ASP A 140 -1.81 -19.09 7.89
CA ASP A 140 -2.86 -18.25 8.45
C ASP A 140 -3.75 -17.64 7.35
N GLU A 141 -4.98 -17.29 7.74
CA GLU A 141 -5.90 -16.53 6.90
C GLU A 141 -5.43 -15.06 6.81
N PHE A 142 -5.47 -14.55 5.60
CA PHE A 142 -5.11 -13.20 5.22
C PHE A 142 -6.34 -12.44 4.73
N TRP A 143 -6.45 -11.15 5.10
CA TRP A 143 -7.50 -10.22 4.67
C TRP A 143 -6.89 -9.13 3.78
N GLY A 144 -7.31 -9.08 2.53
CA GLY A 144 -6.87 -8.13 1.49
C GLY A 144 -7.50 -6.75 1.65
N GLN A 145 -8.21 -6.30 0.62
CA GLN A 145 -8.89 -5.00 0.59
C GLN A 145 -10.21 -5.00 1.39
N GLY A 146 -10.26 -5.74 2.50
CA GLY A 146 -11.42 -5.82 3.40
C GLY A 146 -11.77 -7.25 3.85
N PRO A 147 -12.83 -7.39 4.68
CA PRO A 147 -13.24 -8.67 5.28
C PRO A 147 -13.70 -9.72 4.27
N THR A 148 -14.07 -9.29 3.07
CA THR A 148 -14.57 -10.17 2.01
C THR A 148 -13.47 -10.72 1.13
N VAL A 149 -12.27 -10.11 1.14
CA VAL A 149 -11.14 -10.53 0.30
C VAL A 149 -10.20 -11.35 1.17
N LYS A 150 -10.31 -12.68 1.11
CA LYS A 150 -9.55 -13.58 1.97
C LYS A 150 -8.70 -14.57 1.19
N SER A 151 -7.52 -14.88 1.70
CA SER A 151 -6.67 -15.93 1.14
C SER A 151 -5.84 -16.61 2.24
N ILE A 152 -5.21 -17.73 1.93
CA ILE A 152 -4.27 -18.39 2.84
C ILE A 152 -2.85 -18.01 2.44
N ILE A 153 -2.04 -17.59 3.42
CA ILE A 153 -0.64 -17.23 3.18
C ILE A 153 0.16 -18.50 2.86
N ARG A 154 0.64 -18.60 1.61
CA ARG A 154 1.41 -19.77 1.15
C ARG A 154 2.92 -19.65 1.41
N SER A 155 3.42 -18.43 1.49
CA SER A 155 4.83 -18.09 1.73
C SER A 155 4.91 -16.85 2.62
N CYS A 156 5.83 -16.84 3.59
CA CYS A 156 5.99 -15.71 4.50
C CYS A 156 7.46 -15.54 4.89
N GLY A 157 8.04 -14.37 4.57
CA GLY A 157 9.42 -13.99 4.94
C GLY A 157 9.51 -13.09 6.17
N VAL A 158 8.43 -12.94 6.95
CA VAL A 158 8.37 -11.99 8.08
C VAL A 158 9.40 -12.35 9.16
N GLU A 159 9.52 -13.62 9.51
CA GLU A 159 10.46 -14.08 10.53
C GLU A 159 11.91 -13.81 10.11
N GLU A 160 12.28 -14.23 8.90
CA GLU A 160 13.60 -13.96 8.32
C GLU A 160 13.91 -12.46 8.28
N MET A 161 12.95 -11.64 7.80
CA MET A 161 13.10 -10.19 7.72
C MET A 161 13.31 -9.55 9.09
N LEU A 162 12.53 -9.95 10.11
CA LEU A 162 12.66 -9.40 11.46
C LEU A 162 13.97 -9.81 12.10
N VAL A 163 14.32 -11.10 12.06
CA VAL A 163 15.57 -11.62 12.64
C VAL A 163 16.78 -10.98 11.96
N LYS A 164 16.80 -10.92 10.63
CA LYS A 164 17.93 -10.32 9.92
C LYS A 164 17.99 -8.80 10.12
N GLY A 165 16.85 -8.13 10.12
CA GLY A 165 16.75 -6.69 10.33
C GLY A 165 17.30 -6.27 11.69
N VAL A 166 16.94 -6.99 12.76
CA VAL A 166 17.40 -6.66 14.12
C VAL A 166 18.90 -6.91 14.31
N GLU A 167 19.45 -7.93 13.65
CA GLU A 167 20.89 -8.17 13.60
C GLU A 167 21.62 -7.00 12.94
N LEU A 168 21.18 -6.58 11.75
CA LEU A 168 21.83 -5.54 10.94
C LEU A 168 21.83 -4.16 11.61
N ILE A 169 20.76 -3.82 12.33
CA ILE A 169 20.67 -2.54 13.06
C ILE A 169 21.34 -2.59 14.44
N GLY A 170 21.86 -3.76 14.85
CA GLY A 170 22.48 -3.94 16.17
C GLY A 170 21.48 -3.81 17.32
N TRP A 171 20.31 -4.45 17.20
CA TRP A 171 19.21 -4.36 18.16
C TRP A 171 19.60 -4.70 19.61
N ASP A 172 20.49 -5.67 19.80
CA ASP A 172 20.99 -6.06 21.12
C ASP A 172 21.86 -4.98 21.77
N LYS A 173 22.38 -4.04 20.98
CA LYS A 173 23.22 -2.92 21.44
C LYS A 173 22.41 -1.67 21.77
N ARG A 174 21.07 -1.72 21.74
CA ARG A 174 20.20 -0.55 21.96
C ARG A 174 20.29 0.03 23.38
N GLY A 175 20.74 -0.78 24.34
CA GLY A 175 20.79 -0.44 25.77
C GLY A 175 19.41 -0.25 26.39
N ASN A 176 19.34 -0.18 27.72
CA ASN A 176 18.10 0.12 28.42
C ASN A 176 17.73 1.62 28.23
N PRO A 177 16.53 1.96 27.74
CA PRO A 177 16.08 3.36 27.66
C PRO A 177 16.13 4.11 28.99
N ASP A 178 15.88 3.43 30.11
CA ASP A 178 15.85 4.03 31.45
C ASP A 178 17.23 4.44 31.95
N GLU A 179 18.29 3.83 31.42
CA GLU A 179 19.68 4.16 31.75
C GLU A 179 20.18 5.41 30.98
N LYS A 180 19.40 5.91 30.02
CA LYS A 180 19.78 7.06 29.19
C LYS A 180 19.46 8.37 29.91
N SER A 181 20.49 9.17 30.18
CA SER A 181 20.38 10.48 30.82
C SER A 181 20.76 11.62 29.86
N GLY A 182 20.58 12.87 30.30
CA GLY A 182 20.90 14.06 29.52
C GLY A 182 19.79 14.55 28.58
N THR A 183 20.08 15.66 27.88
CA THR A 183 19.15 16.36 26.97
C THR A 183 19.07 15.72 25.58
N ILE A 184 20.06 14.92 25.19
CA ILE A 184 20.09 14.21 23.91
C ILE A 184 20.09 12.71 24.21
N ARG A 185 19.06 12.00 23.70
CA ARG A 185 18.93 10.55 23.82
C ARG A 185 18.83 9.92 22.44
N LYS A 186 19.38 8.72 22.28
CA LYS A 186 19.33 7.93 21.04
C LYS A 186 18.51 6.68 21.26
N GLY A 187 17.71 6.28 20.27
CA GLY A 187 16.88 5.09 20.30
C GLY A 187 16.96 4.31 18.99
N ILE A 188 16.66 3.02 19.07
CA ILE A 188 16.46 2.13 17.93
C ILE A 188 15.05 1.59 18.07
N GLY A 189 14.26 1.66 17.01
CA GLY A 189 12.89 1.16 16.96
C GLY A 189 12.73 0.15 15.83
N VAL A 190 11.86 -0.82 16.03
CA VAL A 190 11.51 -1.83 15.02
C VAL A 190 10.01 -1.88 14.93
N ALA A 191 9.51 -1.79 13.71
CA ALA A 191 8.11 -1.99 13.39
C ALA A 191 8.03 -2.92 12.18
N ARG A 192 6.88 -3.55 12.00
CA ARG A 192 6.57 -4.26 10.76
C ARG A 192 5.39 -3.62 10.05
N GLY A 193 5.42 -3.76 8.73
CA GLY A 193 4.34 -3.36 7.87
C GLY A 193 3.92 -4.50 6.99
N PHE A 194 2.70 -4.40 6.50
CA PHE A 194 2.16 -5.30 5.50
C PHE A 194 1.50 -4.47 4.40
N HIS A 195 1.68 -4.88 3.14
CA HIS A 195 1.00 -4.27 2.00
C HIS A 195 0.71 -5.32 0.92
N THR A 196 -0.49 -5.28 0.37
CA THR A 196 -0.88 -6.08 -0.79
C THR A 196 -0.44 -5.41 -2.08
N SER A 197 -0.03 -6.21 -3.06
CA SER A 197 -0.02 -5.81 -4.47
C SER A 197 -1.31 -6.29 -5.15
N GLY A 198 -1.84 -5.50 -6.08
CA GLY A 198 -3.05 -5.80 -6.84
C GLY A 198 -4.34 -5.30 -6.19
N THR A 199 -5.43 -5.51 -6.90
CA THR A 199 -6.79 -5.24 -6.43
C THR A 199 -7.54 -6.55 -6.23
N GLY A 200 -8.49 -6.56 -5.28
CA GLY A 200 -9.12 -7.80 -4.84
C GLY A 200 -10.61 -7.63 -4.60
N GLY A 201 -11.39 -8.61 -5.05
CA GLY A 201 -12.83 -8.72 -4.83
C GLY A 201 -13.18 -9.93 -3.96
N PRO A 202 -14.42 -9.99 -3.44
CA PRO A 202 -14.94 -11.14 -2.71
C PRO A 202 -14.84 -12.44 -3.52
N LYS A 203 -15.13 -12.37 -4.82
CA LYS A 203 -14.97 -13.49 -5.75
C LYS A 203 -13.89 -13.19 -6.79
N ALA A 204 -13.20 -14.23 -7.21
CA ALA A 204 -12.25 -14.15 -8.32
C ALA A 204 -12.96 -13.61 -9.57
N GLY A 205 -12.36 -12.61 -10.22
CA GLY A 205 -12.89 -11.96 -11.42
C GLY A 205 -13.95 -10.88 -11.19
N GLU A 206 -14.39 -10.62 -9.95
CA GLU A 206 -15.31 -9.49 -9.67
C GLU A 206 -14.61 -8.14 -9.77
N VAL A 207 -13.32 -8.10 -9.47
CA VAL A 207 -12.51 -6.91 -9.66
C VAL A 207 -11.70 -7.09 -10.93
N ILE A 208 -11.80 -6.10 -11.79
CA ILE A 208 -11.02 -6.03 -13.01
C ILE A 208 -9.58 -5.69 -12.59
N ASP A 209 -8.70 -6.69 -12.68
CA ASP A 209 -7.29 -6.57 -12.28
C ASP A 209 -6.36 -7.14 -13.37
N TYR A 210 -6.58 -6.74 -14.62
CA TYR A 210 -5.76 -7.15 -15.77
C TYR A 210 -5.08 -5.96 -16.45
N SER A 211 -3.98 -6.27 -17.12
CA SER A 211 -3.23 -5.36 -17.99
C SER A 211 -2.91 -6.12 -19.28
N GLY A 212 -2.41 -5.43 -20.29
CA GLY A 212 -1.93 -6.08 -21.49
C GLY A 212 -0.94 -5.23 -22.27
N ALA A 213 -0.38 -5.86 -23.30
CA ALA A 213 0.52 -5.21 -24.23
C ALA A 213 0.35 -5.83 -25.63
N THR A 214 0.60 -5.01 -26.66
CA THR A 214 0.81 -5.47 -28.03
C THR A 214 2.30 -5.46 -28.32
N ILE A 215 2.82 -6.58 -28.83
CA ILE A 215 4.24 -6.73 -29.18
C ILE A 215 4.37 -6.73 -30.70
N LYS A 216 5.17 -5.81 -31.24
CA LYS A 216 5.46 -5.71 -32.67
C LYS A 216 6.95 -5.98 -32.89
N ILE A 217 7.26 -6.93 -33.75
CA ILE A 217 8.64 -7.27 -34.13
C ILE A 217 8.89 -6.67 -35.52
N ASN A 218 9.93 -5.84 -35.63
CA ASN A 218 10.33 -5.18 -36.86
C ASN A 218 11.29 -6.08 -37.67
N GLU A 219 11.46 -5.79 -38.96
CA GLU A 219 12.31 -6.58 -39.86
C GLU A 219 13.80 -6.56 -39.48
N ASP A 220 14.26 -5.52 -38.78
CA ASP A 220 15.63 -5.41 -38.23
C ASP A 220 15.82 -6.17 -36.90
N GLY A 221 14.75 -6.83 -36.44
CA GLY A 221 14.70 -7.56 -35.18
C GLY A 221 14.60 -6.68 -33.93
N SER A 222 14.35 -5.38 -34.07
CA SER A 222 13.88 -4.54 -32.96
C SER A 222 12.43 -4.89 -32.59
N VAL A 223 12.04 -4.58 -31.35
CA VAL A 223 10.72 -4.91 -30.80
C VAL A 223 10.10 -3.67 -30.18
N ASP A 224 8.91 -3.31 -30.67
CA ASP A 224 8.08 -2.25 -30.10
C ASP A 224 7.03 -2.87 -29.15
N VAL A 225 6.93 -2.34 -27.94
CA VAL A 225 5.99 -2.76 -26.90
C VAL A 225 4.99 -1.64 -26.68
N ILE A 226 3.73 -1.90 -27.02
CA ILE A 226 2.62 -0.95 -26.88
C ILE A 226 1.78 -1.38 -25.68
N THR A 227 1.74 -0.57 -24.63
CA THR A 227 1.01 -0.87 -23.40
C THR A 227 0.39 0.40 -22.82
N ALA A 228 -0.73 0.26 -22.10
CA ALA A 228 -1.34 1.35 -21.35
C ALA A 228 -0.73 1.53 -19.94
N LEU A 229 0.24 0.68 -19.59
CA LEU A 229 1.03 0.81 -18.37
C LEU A 229 1.81 2.13 -18.39
N MET A 230 1.70 2.91 -17.32
CA MET A 230 2.40 4.19 -17.16
C MET A 230 3.62 4.04 -16.27
N ASP A 231 4.67 4.80 -16.55
CA ASP A 231 5.78 4.97 -15.62
C ASP A 231 5.72 6.36 -14.96
N HIS A 232 5.68 6.38 -13.63
CA HIS A 232 5.68 7.60 -12.82
C HIS A 232 7.04 7.85 -12.16
N GLY A 233 8.11 7.27 -12.71
CA GLY A 233 9.48 7.28 -12.16
C GLY A 233 9.80 6.05 -11.30
N GLY A 234 8.98 4.99 -11.39
CA GLY A 234 9.17 3.74 -10.67
C GLY A 234 10.06 2.73 -11.40
N GLY A 235 10.35 2.97 -12.68
CA GLY A 235 11.06 2.01 -13.54
C GLY A 235 10.16 0.88 -14.02
N THR A 236 8.85 1.12 -14.08
CA THR A 236 7.84 0.15 -14.49
C THR A 236 7.99 -0.21 -15.97
N TRP A 237 8.32 0.77 -16.82
CA TRP A 237 8.62 0.51 -18.22
C TRP A 237 9.88 -0.34 -18.38
N ASP A 238 10.96 0.02 -17.69
CA ASP A 238 12.20 -0.78 -17.73
C ASP A 238 11.98 -2.23 -17.29
N ALA A 239 11.15 -2.45 -16.26
CA ALA A 239 10.77 -3.78 -15.81
C ALA A 239 10.01 -4.54 -16.90
N GLY A 240 9.01 -3.91 -17.53
CA GLY A 240 8.27 -4.49 -18.65
C GLY A 240 9.17 -4.84 -19.84
N ALA A 241 10.08 -3.93 -20.22
CA ALA A 241 11.02 -4.16 -21.31
C ALA A 241 11.98 -5.32 -21.01
N LYS A 242 12.46 -5.46 -19.77
CA LYS A 242 13.28 -6.62 -19.34
C LYS A 242 12.53 -7.94 -19.46
N VAL A 243 11.25 -7.97 -19.06
CA VAL A 243 10.41 -9.16 -19.22
C VAL A 243 10.29 -9.54 -20.70
N VAL A 244 10.01 -8.57 -21.58
CA VAL A 244 9.92 -8.83 -23.03
C VAL A 244 11.25 -9.32 -23.60
N ALA A 245 12.36 -8.68 -23.25
CA ALA A 245 13.71 -9.07 -23.67
C ALA A 245 14.04 -10.52 -23.26
N GLU A 246 13.76 -10.88 -22.01
CA GLU A 246 13.99 -12.23 -21.48
C GLU A 246 13.15 -13.28 -22.20
N VAL A 247 11.85 -13.01 -22.38
CA VAL A 247 10.92 -13.94 -23.03
C VAL A 247 11.26 -14.14 -24.51
N LEU A 248 11.58 -13.06 -25.24
CA LEU A 248 11.93 -13.13 -26.65
C LEU A 248 13.40 -13.50 -26.91
N LYS A 249 14.24 -13.54 -25.86
CA LYS A 249 15.67 -13.82 -25.91
C LYS A 249 16.43 -12.87 -26.85
N VAL A 250 16.11 -11.58 -26.78
CA VAL A 250 16.79 -10.51 -27.52
C VAL A 250 17.53 -9.57 -26.56
N PRO A 251 18.56 -8.85 -27.01
CA PRO A 251 19.19 -7.82 -26.19
C PRO A 251 18.18 -6.77 -25.74
N PHE A 252 18.33 -6.27 -24.52
CA PHE A 252 17.45 -5.25 -23.93
C PHE A 252 17.40 -3.98 -24.80
N GLU A 253 18.52 -3.65 -25.43
CA GLU A 253 18.69 -2.48 -26.31
C GLU A 253 17.86 -2.57 -27.59
N LYS A 254 17.32 -3.76 -27.92
CA LYS A 254 16.40 -3.95 -29.04
C LYS A 254 14.94 -3.72 -28.66
N ILE A 255 14.63 -3.50 -27.39
CA ILE A 255 13.27 -3.26 -26.91
C ILE A 255 13.01 -1.76 -26.83
N SER A 256 11.92 -1.32 -27.44
CA SER A 256 11.36 0.03 -27.28
C SER A 256 9.97 -0.07 -26.68
N ILE A 257 9.66 0.77 -25.69
CA ILE A 257 8.30 0.93 -25.18
C ILE A 257 7.71 2.19 -25.82
N ASP A 258 6.53 2.04 -26.41
CA ASP A 258 5.76 3.17 -26.92
C ASP A 258 5.36 4.09 -25.76
N ASN A 259 5.85 5.32 -25.78
CA ASN A 259 5.58 6.32 -24.76
C ASN A 259 4.32 7.17 -25.06
N GLU A 260 3.68 6.96 -26.22
CA GLU A 260 2.44 7.62 -26.62
C GLU A 260 1.22 6.76 -26.25
N VAL A 261 0.98 6.60 -24.95
CA VAL A 261 -0.20 5.89 -24.44
C VAL A 261 -1.49 6.54 -24.96
N ASP A 262 -2.19 5.84 -25.86
CA ASP A 262 -3.41 6.31 -26.53
C ASP A 262 -4.52 5.26 -26.40
N THR A 263 -5.70 5.71 -25.97
CA THR A 263 -6.93 4.88 -25.83
C THR A 263 -7.43 4.23 -27.12
N ARG A 264 -6.90 4.61 -28.30
CA ARG A 264 -7.22 4.04 -29.61
C ARG A 264 -6.32 2.87 -30.01
N THR A 265 -5.09 2.83 -29.49
CA THR A 265 -4.03 1.92 -29.95
C THR A 265 -3.55 0.98 -28.85
N THR A 266 -3.67 1.39 -27.58
CA THR A 266 -3.34 0.55 -26.44
C THR A 266 -4.51 -0.36 -26.06
N VAL A 267 -4.20 -1.53 -25.53
CA VAL A 267 -5.21 -2.43 -24.95
C VAL A 267 -5.75 -1.83 -23.65
N PHE A 268 -6.98 -2.22 -23.29
CA PHE A 268 -7.58 -1.76 -22.05
C PHE A 268 -6.72 -2.09 -20.84
N ASP A 269 -6.49 -1.08 -20.00
CA ASP A 269 -5.88 -1.19 -18.68
C ASP A 269 -6.74 -0.40 -17.69
N VAL A 270 -6.82 -0.92 -16.46
CA VAL A 270 -7.65 -0.32 -15.40
C VAL A 270 -7.05 0.99 -14.92
N ASN A 271 -5.72 1.02 -14.76
CA ASN A 271 -4.82 2.12 -14.41
C ASN A 271 -3.54 1.59 -13.74
N THR A 272 -2.47 2.38 -13.81
CA THR A 272 -1.24 2.13 -13.02
C THR A 272 -1.45 2.51 -11.55
N HIS A 273 -1.84 1.53 -10.73
CA HIS A 273 -2.07 1.71 -9.29
C HIS A 273 -1.75 0.44 -8.48
N ALA A 274 -2.13 0.41 -7.20
CA ALA A 274 -2.11 -0.77 -6.32
C ALA A 274 -0.82 -1.61 -6.29
N THR A 275 0.33 -1.01 -6.63
CA THR A 275 1.62 -1.71 -6.71
C THR A 275 1.57 -2.93 -7.65
N ARG A 276 0.75 -2.88 -8.70
CA ARG A 276 0.56 -3.95 -9.69
C ARG A 276 1.06 -3.62 -11.10
N GLY A 277 1.61 -2.41 -11.26
CA GLY A 277 2.27 -2.01 -12.50
C GLY A 277 3.51 -2.87 -12.75
#